data_AF-A0A848VNY0-F1
#
_entry.id   AF-A0A848VNY0-F1
#
_cell.length_a   1.000
_cell.length_b   1.000
_cell.length_c   1.000
_cell.angle_alpha   90.00
_cell.angle_beta   90.00
_cell.angle_gamma   90.00
#
_symmetry.space_group_name_H-M   'P 1'
#
loop_
_entity.id
_entity.type
_entity.pdbx_description
1 polymer ?
#
loop_
_entity_poly.entity_id
_entity_poly.type
_entity_poly.pdbx_seq_one_letter_code
_entity_poly.pdbx_strand_id
1 'polypeptide(L)'
;MGLCIARSLLDKGIQVTLIDPLPPGPGPRASSDHIRLIRTPYGHQVGYQRMVHEAFGAWDRLWAELGQVHYEQTGVLLIGDEEAAWVQASLNNLGPHEARLVEDPAGLVPGLELKRGQSAWLVEEAGLLFADEILIAVAASVQEVDFIQASVAGINADRGDVRLDTGETLHADRVIVSSGAWPWPDGSPRASRMPSRQTA
;
A
#
# COMPACT_ATOMS: atom_id res chain seq x y z
N MET A 1 -6.08 0.79 -2.48
CA MET A 1 -6.41 2.23 -2.48
C MET A 1 -7.91 2.46 -2.69
N GLY A 2 -8.47 2.26 -3.89
CA GLY A 2 -9.88 2.58 -4.18
C GLY A 2 -10.88 1.98 -3.18
N LEU A 3 -10.77 0.68 -2.88
CA LEU A 3 -11.63 0.01 -1.90
C LEU A 3 -11.51 0.61 -0.48
N CYS A 4 -10.29 0.88 0.00
CA CYS A 4 -10.07 1.50 1.31
C CYS A 4 -10.66 2.91 1.40
N ILE A 5 -10.59 3.68 0.30
CA ILE A 5 -11.17 5.03 0.22
C ILE A 5 -12.69 4.94 0.26
N ALA A 6 -13.29 4.08 -0.57
CA ALA A 6 -14.74 3.88 -0.61
C ALA A 6 -15.26 3.50 0.78
N ARG A 7 -14.61 2.53 1.43
CA ARG A 7 -14.90 2.11 2.78
C ARG A 7 -14.85 3.28 3.78
N SER A 8 -13.75 4.03 3.84
CA SER A 8 -13.61 5.14 4.78
C SER A 8 -14.63 6.27 4.56
N LEU A 9 -15.11 6.46 3.33
CA LEU A 9 -16.17 7.41 3.01
C LEU A 9 -17.55 6.87 3.41
N LEU A 10 -17.82 5.59 3.17
CA LEU A 10 -19.03 4.91 3.63
C LEU A 10 -19.14 4.92 5.16
N ASP A 11 -18.04 4.68 5.88
CA ASP A 11 -17.97 4.78 7.35
C ASP A 11 -18.34 6.18 7.86
N LYS A 12 -18.26 7.21 7.00
CA LYS A 12 -18.66 8.60 7.29
C LYS A 12 -20.06 8.96 6.78
N GLY A 13 -20.82 8.00 6.27
CA GLY A 13 -22.16 8.21 5.70
C GLY A 13 -22.17 8.95 4.36
N ILE A 14 -21.04 8.97 3.65
CA ILE A 14 -20.94 9.60 2.32
C ILE A 14 -21.38 8.58 1.27
N GLN A 15 -22.25 9.00 0.35
CA GLN A 15 -22.63 8.19 -0.80
C GLN A 15 -21.44 8.04 -1.75
N VAL A 16 -21.13 6.80 -2.13
CA VAL A 16 -19.99 6.47 -3.00
C VAL A 16 -20.47 5.61 -4.15
N THR A 17 -20.04 5.97 -5.36
CA THR A 17 -20.06 5.09 -6.54
C THR A 17 -18.61 4.68 -6.83
N LEU A 18 -18.35 3.37 -6.87
CA LEU A 18 -17.05 2.79 -7.18
C LEU A 18 -17.06 2.28 -8.63
N ILE A 19 -16.07 2.69 -9.43
CA ILE A 19 -15.96 2.30 -10.84
C ILE A 19 -14.61 1.60 -11.05
N ASP A 20 -14.63 0.36 -11.51
CA ASP A 20 -13.43 -0.41 -11.87
C ASP A 20 -13.75 -1.36 -13.04
N PRO A 21 -12.83 -1.60 -13.99
CA PRO A 21 -13.08 -2.53 -15.10
C PRO A 21 -13.20 -3.99 -14.64
N LEU A 22 -12.78 -4.30 -13.42
CA LEU A 22 -12.76 -5.63 -12.84
C LEU A 22 -13.57 -5.64 -11.54
N PRO A 23 -14.19 -6.77 -11.16
CA PRO A 23 -14.97 -6.86 -9.93
C PRO A 23 -14.12 -6.55 -8.68
N PRO A 24 -14.74 -6.09 -7.57
CA PRO A 24 -14.05 -5.85 -6.31
C PRO A 24 -13.32 -7.10 -5.80
N GLY A 25 -12.11 -6.91 -5.27
CA GLY A 25 -11.27 -7.97 -4.72
C GLY A 25 -10.04 -8.31 -5.57
N PRO A 26 -9.45 -9.50 -5.37
CA PRO A 26 -8.29 -9.97 -6.14
C PRO A 26 -8.58 -10.08 -7.64
N GLY A 27 -7.51 -10.06 -8.44
CA GLY A 27 -7.59 -10.10 -9.90
C GLY A 27 -6.29 -9.60 -10.55
N PRO A 28 -6.24 -9.42 -11.88
CA PRO A 28 -5.04 -8.96 -12.59
C PRO A 28 -4.78 -7.45 -12.36
N ARG A 29 -4.41 -7.08 -11.13
CA ARG A 29 -4.15 -5.72 -10.65
C ARG A 29 -2.96 -5.71 -9.69
N ALA A 30 -2.28 -4.57 -9.57
CA ALA A 30 -1.04 -4.46 -8.78
C ALA A 30 -1.21 -4.72 -7.27
N SER A 31 -2.43 -4.61 -6.74
CA SER A 31 -2.70 -4.90 -5.34
C SER A 31 -2.81 -6.39 -5.03
N SER A 32 -3.09 -7.24 -6.02
CA SER A 32 -3.26 -8.68 -5.81
C SER A 32 -1.91 -9.37 -5.70
N ASP A 33 -1.78 -10.23 -4.69
CA ASP A 33 -0.65 -11.12 -4.42
C ASP A 33 -0.96 -11.95 -3.17
N HIS A 34 -0.17 -12.99 -2.95
CA HIS A 34 -0.21 -13.73 -1.70
C HIS A 34 0.23 -12.85 -0.53
N ILE A 35 1.37 -12.16 -0.66
CA ILE A 35 1.96 -11.36 0.42
C ILE A 35 2.52 -10.02 -0.05
N ARG A 36 2.53 -9.04 0.86
CA ARG A 36 3.17 -7.73 0.71
C ARG A 36 4.03 -7.45 1.93
N LEU A 37 5.21 -6.88 1.71
CA LEU A 37 6.10 -6.46 2.79
C LEU A 37 5.65 -5.11 3.36
N ILE A 38 5.58 -5.01 4.70
CA ILE A 38 5.49 -3.73 5.42
C ILE A 38 6.72 -3.59 6.32
N ARG A 39 7.41 -2.44 6.25
CA ARG A 39 8.67 -2.18 6.98
C ARG A 39 8.95 -0.69 7.14
N THR A 40 9.70 -0.31 8.17
CA THR A 40 10.07 1.11 8.44
C THR A 40 11.36 1.61 7.77
N PRO A 41 12.41 0.80 7.50
CA PRO A 41 13.61 1.30 6.80
C PRO A 41 13.25 1.82 5.41
N TYR A 42 13.55 3.07 5.06
CA TYR A 42 13.22 3.67 3.75
C TYR A 42 14.34 4.56 3.18
N GLY A 43 15.56 4.43 3.70
CA GLY A 43 16.71 5.25 3.32
C GLY A 43 16.47 6.73 3.57
N HIS A 44 16.82 7.57 2.60
CA HIS A 44 16.60 9.02 2.69
C HIS A 44 15.12 9.44 2.56
N GLN A 45 14.21 8.50 2.30
CA GLN A 45 12.79 8.79 2.07
C GLN A 45 12.00 8.86 3.38
N VAL A 46 12.39 9.76 4.28
CA VAL A 46 11.82 9.90 5.65
C VAL A 46 10.30 10.08 5.65
N GLY A 47 9.73 10.71 4.61
CA GLY A 47 8.28 10.83 4.46
C GLY A 47 7.57 9.47 4.38
N TYR A 48 8.16 8.50 3.66
CA TYR A 48 7.61 7.14 3.56
C TYR A 48 7.73 6.39 4.88
N GLN A 49 8.84 6.53 5.60
CA GLN A 49 8.97 5.95 6.93
C GLN A 49 7.85 6.45 7.86
N ARG A 50 7.62 7.78 7.91
CA ARG A 50 6.52 8.36 8.70
C ARG A 50 5.15 7.78 8.31
N MET A 51 4.89 7.67 7.01
CA MET A 51 3.66 7.04 6.51
C MET A 51 3.52 5.57 6.94
N VAL A 52 4.61 4.81 7.06
CA VAL A 52 4.53 3.42 7.53
C VAL A 52 4.12 3.33 9.01
N HIS A 53 4.64 4.21 9.87
CA HIS A 53 4.20 4.26 11.28
C HIS A 53 2.70 4.54 11.38
N GLU A 54 2.20 5.51 10.60
CA GLU A 54 0.76 5.78 10.53
C GLU A 54 -0.04 4.61 9.92
N ALA A 55 0.57 3.87 8.98
CA ALA A 55 -0.05 2.72 8.34
C ALA A 55 -0.27 1.57 9.32
N PHE A 56 0.65 1.27 10.25
CA PHE A 56 0.42 0.25 11.28
C PHE A 56 -0.83 0.56 12.10
N GLY A 57 -0.99 1.79 12.58
CA GLY A 57 -2.21 2.19 13.29
C GLY A 57 -3.47 2.15 12.41
N ALA A 58 -3.35 2.34 11.09
CA ALA A 58 -4.47 2.18 10.16
C ALA A 58 -4.84 0.71 9.95
N TRP A 59 -3.85 -0.18 9.88
CA TRP A 59 -4.06 -1.63 9.84
C TRP A 59 -4.74 -2.12 11.11
N ASP A 60 -4.31 -1.69 12.29
CA ASP A 60 -4.94 -2.07 13.56
C ASP A 60 -6.42 -1.74 13.62
N ARG A 61 -6.80 -0.53 13.14
CA ARG A 61 -8.21 -0.14 13.02
C ARG A 61 -8.96 -1.04 12.06
N LEU A 62 -8.38 -1.32 10.89
CA LEU A 62 -8.98 -2.22 9.91
C LEU A 62 -9.19 -3.63 10.49
N TRP A 63 -8.20 -4.18 11.21
CA TRP A 63 -8.31 -5.50 11.84
C TRP A 63 -9.43 -5.54 12.88
N ALA A 64 -9.52 -4.50 13.73
CA ALA A 64 -10.57 -4.40 14.72
C ALA A 64 -11.96 -4.38 14.07
N GLU A 65 -12.10 -3.69 12.93
CA GLU A 65 -13.37 -3.59 12.20
C GLU A 65 -13.71 -4.86 11.42
N LEU A 66 -12.72 -5.55 10.84
CA LEU A 66 -12.92 -6.80 10.11
C LEU A 66 -13.06 -8.03 11.04
N GLY A 67 -12.67 -7.92 12.31
CA GLY A 67 -12.65 -9.03 13.27
C GLY A 67 -11.59 -10.10 12.98
N GLN A 68 -10.64 -9.82 12.07
CA GLN A 68 -9.58 -10.73 11.65
C GLN A 68 -8.31 -9.93 11.32
N VAL A 69 -7.16 -10.54 11.62
CA VAL A 69 -5.84 -9.94 11.39
C VAL A 69 -5.22 -10.63 10.16
N HIS A 70 -4.96 -9.85 9.11
CA HIS A 70 -4.29 -10.33 7.89
C HIS A 70 -2.86 -9.82 7.80
N TYR A 71 -2.15 -9.89 8.93
CA TYR A 71 -0.77 -9.47 9.10
C TYR A 71 -0.03 -10.49 9.96
N GLU A 72 1.18 -10.82 9.55
CA GLU A 72 2.10 -11.65 10.32
C GLU A 72 3.38 -10.86 10.62
N GLN A 73 3.64 -10.66 11.91
CA GLN A 73 4.85 -10.00 12.40
C GLN A 73 6.05 -10.94 12.34
N THR A 74 6.52 -11.21 11.13
CA THR A 74 7.71 -12.06 10.90
C THR A 74 9.01 -11.34 11.25
N GLY A 75 8.97 -10.01 11.40
CA GLY A 75 10.15 -9.16 11.30
C GLY A 75 10.68 -9.08 9.87
N VAL A 76 11.59 -8.13 9.65
CA VAL A 76 12.34 -7.99 8.37
C VAL A 76 13.82 -7.77 8.66
N LEU A 77 14.67 -8.57 8.01
CA LEU A 77 16.11 -8.34 8.01
C LEU A 77 16.48 -7.32 6.94
N LEU A 78 16.96 -6.17 7.38
CA LEU A 78 17.72 -5.23 6.58
C LEU A 78 19.15 -5.77 6.47
N ILE A 79 19.62 -6.09 5.27
CA ILE A 79 20.99 -6.57 5.04
C ILE A 79 21.69 -5.63 4.08
N GLY A 80 22.87 -5.16 4.46
CA GLY A 80 23.65 -4.26 3.62
C GLY A 80 24.99 -3.90 4.23
N ASP A 81 25.80 -3.19 3.45
CA ASP A 81 27.04 -2.58 3.92
C ASP A 81 26.71 -1.46 4.91
N GLU A 82 27.39 -1.43 6.05
CA GLU A 82 27.23 -0.40 7.08
C GLU A 82 27.57 1.02 6.57
N GLU A 83 28.42 1.11 5.55
CA GLU A 83 28.81 2.37 4.92
C GLU A 83 27.87 2.78 3.77
N ALA A 84 26.94 1.91 3.36
CA ALA A 84 26.01 2.24 2.29
C ALA A 84 25.06 3.36 2.73
N ALA A 85 25.00 4.44 1.94
CA ALA A 85 24.20 5.62 2.25
C ALA A 85 22.72 5.28 2.52
N TRP A 86 22.13 4.35 1.77
CA TRP A 86 20.75 3.93 1.99
C TRP A 86 20.53 3.18 3.31
N VAL A 87 21.49 2.36 3.74
CA VAL A 87 21.44 1.64 5.03
C VAL A 87 21.59 2.64 6.17
N GLN A 88 22.62 3.50 6.12
CA GLN A 88 22.84 4.53 7.13
C GLN A 88 21.64 5.47 7.26
N ALA A 89 21.12 5.96 6.13
CA ALA A 89 19.94 6.81 6.14
C ALA A 89 18.71 6.09 6.71
N SER A 90 18.54 4.80 6.42
CA SER A 90 17.47 4.02 7.03
C SER A 90 17.63 4.00 8.55
N LEU A 91 18.77 3.50 9.05
CA LEU A 91 19.01 3.31 10.48
C LEU A 91 18.99 4.61 11.28
N ASN A 92 19.54 5.70 10.74
CA ASN A 92 19.60 7.00 11.42
C ASN A 92 18.22 7.63 11.63
N ASN A 93 17.22 7.25 10.83
CA ASN A 93 15.88 7.78 10.97
C ASN A 93 14.97 6.90 11.85
N LEU A 94 15.39 5.69 12.21
CA LEU A 94 14.64 4.79 13.06
C LEU A 94 14.75 5.19 14.54
N GLY A 95 13.71 4.91 15.32
CA GLY A 95 13.77 4.98 16.78
C GLY A 95 14.76 3.98 17.39
N PRO A 96 15.20 4.19 18.64
CA PRO A 96 16.28 3.43 19.30
C PRO A 96 16.03 1.92 19.46
N HIS A 97 14.82 1.44 19.22
CA HIS A 97 14.43 0.03 19.34
C HIS A 97 13.73 -0.52 18.09
N GLU A 98 13.61 0.28 17.03
CA GLU A 98 12.90 -0.15 15.82
C GLU A 98 13.74 -1.11 14.97
N ALA A 99 15.06 -1.08 15.11
CA ALA A 99 15.96 -2.06 14.50
C ALA A 99 17.04 -2.50 15.48
N ARG A 100 17.29 -3.81 15.55
CA ARG A 100 18.42 -4.36 16.31
C ARG A 100 19.45 -4.99 15.38
N LEU A 101 20.74 -4.75 15.63
CA LEU A 101 21.80 -5.50 14.97
C LEU A 101 21.67 -6.99 15.31
N VAL A 102 21.90 -7.85 14.32
CA VAL A 102 21.82 -9.31 14.45
C VAL A 102 23.23 -9.89 14.42
N GLU A 103 23.68 -10.41 15.56
CA GLU A 103 25.01 -11.03 15.69
C GLU A 103 25.13 -12.37 14.97
N ASP A 104 24.05 -13.17 14.98
CA ASP A 104 23.98 -14.46 14.27
C ASP A 104 22.76 -14.51 13.32
N PRO A 105 22.89 -13.98 12.09
CA PRO A 105 21.81 -14.03 11.10
C PRO A 105 21.44 -15.45 10.66
N ALA A 106 22.40 -16.40 10.70
CA ALA A 106 22.16 -17.78 10.32
C ALA A 106 21.30 -18.53 11.35
N GLY A 107 21.37 -18.14 12.62
CA GLY A 107 20.46 -18.60 13.66
C GLY A 107 19.00 -18.17 13.46
N LEU A 108 18.76 -17.02 12.79
CA LEU A 108 17.41 -16.56 12.43
C LEU A 108 16.93 -17.14 11.10
N VAL A 109 17.81 -17.17 10.10
CA VAL A 109 17.52 -17.66 8.75
C VAL A 109 18.58 -18.71 8.39
N PRO A 110 18.29 -20.00 8.61
CA PRO A 110 19.25 -21.07 8.33
C PRO A 110 19.74 -21.03 6.89
N GLY A 111 21.07 -20.99 6.73
CA GLY A 111 21.72 -20.90 5.41
C GLY A 111 21.91 -19.47 4.88
N LEU A 112 21.53 -18.44 5.63
CA LEU A 112 21.86 -17.05 5.28
C LEU A 112 23.35 -16.78 5.54
N GLU A 113 24.08 -16.46 4.47
CA GLU A 113 25.48 -16.04 4.54
C GLU A 113 25.62 -14.56 4.17
N LEU A 114 26.20 -13.76 5.06
CA LEU A 114 26.50 -12.36 4.77
C LEU A 114 27.82 -12.24 3.99
N LYS A 115 27.86 -11.34 3.00
CA LYS A 115 29.11 -11.01 2.31
C LYS A 115 30.02 -10.21 3.24
N ARG A 116 31.33 -10.23 2.96
CA ARG A 116 32.30 -9.39 3.69
C ARG A 116 31.87 -7.92 3.66
N GLY A 117 31.80 -7.30 4.83
CA GLY A 117 31.38 -5.91 5.01
C GLY A 117 29.87 -5.71 5.17
N GLN A 118 29.05 -6.76 5.01
CA GLN A 118 27.63 -6.68 5.29
C GLN A 118 27.33 -6.98 6.75
N SER A 119 26.33 -6.26 7.25
CA SER A 119 25.68 -6.51 8.53
C SER A 119 24.17 -6.71 8.31
N ALA A 120 23.49 -7.23 9.33
CA ALA A 120 22.05 -7.45 9.31
C ALA A 120 21.39 -6.79 10.52
N TRP A 121 20.27 -6.12 10.28
CA TRP A 121 19.44 -5.53 11.33
C TRP A 121 18.01 -6.07 11.24
N LEU A 122 17.47 -6.55 12.35
CA LEU A 122 16.09 -7.00 12.43
C LEU A 122 15.19 -5.84 12.83
N VAL A 123 14.20 -5.57 11.99
CA VAL A 123 13.06 -4.70 12.30
C VAL A 123 11.91 -5.57 12.76
N GLU A 124 11.64 -5.61 14.06
CA GLU A 124 10.74 -6.61 14.65
C GLU A 124 9.27 -6.35 14.33
N GLU A 125 8.82 -5.09 14.27
CA GLU A 125 7.44 -4.72 13.89
C GLU A 125 7.16 -4.88 12.40
N ALA A 126 8.18 -5.09 11.57
CA ALA A 126 7.97 -5.32 10.14
C ALA A 126 7.41 -6.73 9.89
N GLY A 127 6.86 -6.97 8.69
CA GLY A 127 6.34 -8.29 8.38
C GLY A 127 5.56 -8.39 7.08
N LEU A 128 4.66 -9.37 7.05
CA LEU A 128 3.90 -9.75 5.87
C LEU A 128 2.43 -9.35 6.03
N LEU A 129 1.88 -8.72 5.00
CA LEU A 129 0.46 -8.48 4.83
C LEU A 129 -0.07 -9.49 3.82
N PHE A 130 -1.13 -10.23 4.16
CA PHE A 130 -1.75 -11.20 3.25
C PHE A 130 -2.66 -10.46 2.26
N ALA A 131 -2.10 -10.03 1.14
CA ALA A 131 -2.70 -9.00 0.29
C ALA A 131 -4.03 -9.44 -0.33
N ASP A 132 -4.14 -10.66 -0.84
CA ASP A 132 -5.40 -11.18 -1.39
C ASP A 132 -6.48 -11.32 -0.31
N GLU A 133 -6.14 -11.80 0.89
CA GLU A 133 -7.08 -11.90 2.02
C GLU A 133 -7.58 -10.52 2.47
N ILE A 134 -6.69 -9.54 2.50
CA ILE A 134 -7.05 -8.14 2.77
C ILE A 134 -8.00 -7.62 1.69
N LEU A 135 -7.71 -7.87 0.40
CA LEU A 135 -8.56 -7.41 -0.69
C LEU A 135 -9.94 -8.05 -0.64
N ILE A 136 -10.02 -9.35 -0.32
CA ILE A 136 -11.29 -10.06 -0.14
C ILE A 136 -12.08 -9.43 1.00
N ALA A 137 -11.45 -9.24 2.17
CA ALA A 137 -12.11 -8.71 3.35
C ALA A 137 -12.59 -7.27 3.17
N VAL A 138 -11.77 -6.41 2.57
CA VAL A 138 -12.15 -5.01 2.29
C VAL A 138 -13.21 -4.93 1.18
N ALA A 139 -13.16 -5.79 0.16
CA ALA A 139 -14.22 -5.86 -0.85
C ALA A 139 -15.55 -6.29 -0.22
N ALA A 140 -15.52 -7.27 0.69
CA ALA A 140 -16.69 -7.70 1.44
C ALA A 140 -17.28 -6.57 2.32
N SER A 141 -16.44 -5.70 2.90
CA SER A 141 -16.91 -4.58 3.74
C SER A 141 -17.54 -3.44 2.95
N VAL A 142 -17.51 -3.46 1.62
CA VAL A 142 -18.11 -2.43 0.76
C VAL A 142 -19.15 -3.00 -0.21
N GLN A 143 -19.74 -4.16 0.09
CA GLN A 143 -20.70 -4.83 -0.80
C GLN A 143 -21.95 -3.98 -1.11
N GLU A 144 -22.32 -3.06 -0.24
CA GLU A 144 -23.47 -2.16 -0.44
C GLU A 144 -23.11 -0.90 -1.25
N VAL A 145 -21.85 -0.73 -1.65
CA VAL A 145 -21.45 0.39 -2.50
C VAL A 145 -22.08 0.24 -3.88
N ASP A 146 -22.50 1.36 -4.46
CA ASP A 146 -22.89 1.39 -5.87
C ASP A 146 -21.65 1.10 -6.72
N PHE A 147 -21.59 -0.09 -7.32
CA PHE A 147 -20.44 -0.55 -8.08
C PHE A 147 -20.77 -0.65 -9.57
N ILE A 148 -19.97 0.02 -10.39
CA ILE A 148 -20.10 0.02 -11.85
C ILE A 148 -18.86 -0.66 -12.43
N GLN A 149 -19.07 -1.83 -13.04
CA GLN A 149 -18.01 -2.55 -13.72
C GLN A 149 -17.79 -1.96 -15.13
N ALA A 150 -16.94 -0.94 -15.24
CA ALA A 150 -16.66 -0.25 -16.49
C ALA A 150 -15.26 0.40 -16.50
N SER A 151 -14.75 0.73 -17.69
CA SER A 151 -13.57 1.58 -17.81
C SER A 151 -13.98 3.06 -17.85
N VAL A 152 -13.19 3.93 -17.25
CA VAL A 152 -13.40 5.37 -17.32
C VAL A 152 -12.56 5.95 -18.46
N ALA A 153 -13.21 6.53 -19.46
CA ALA A 153 -12.57 7.13 -20.62
C ALA A 153 -12.13 8.58 -20.38
N GLY A 154 -12.85 9.33 -19.53
CA GLY A 154 -12.48 10.71 -19.22
C GLY A 154 -13.14 11.26 -17.96
N ILE A 155 -12.54 12.30 -17.41
CA ILE A 155 -13.07 13.07 -16.29
C ILE A 155 -13.06 14.56 -16.62
N ASN A 156 -14.06 15.28 -16.13
CA ASN A 156 -14.05 16.74 -16.06
C ASN A 156 -14.07 17.15 -14.59
N ALA A 157 -12.89 17.48 -14.05
CA ALA A 157 -12.73 17.79 -12.63
C ALA A 157 -13.51 19.04 -12.19
N ASP A 158 -13.67 20.03 -13.07
CA ASP A 158 -14.38 21.28 -12.75
C ASP A 158 -15.89 21.05 -12.62
N ARG A 159 -16.42 20.07 -13.36
CA ARG A 159 -17.85 19.74 -13.37
C ARG A 159 -18.19 18.52 -12.55
N GLY A 160 -17.22 17.71 -12.11
CA GLY A 160 -17.49 16.43 -11.44
C GLY A 160 -18.03 15.35 -12.38
N ASP A 161 -17.85 15.51 -13.69
CA ASP A 161 -18.36 14.55 -14.68
C ASP A 161 -17.35 13.42 -14.92
N VAL A 162 -17.84 12.18 -14.96
CA VAL A 162 -17.05 10.96 -15.23
C VAL A 162 -17.65 10.24 -16.44
N ARG A 163 -16.92 10.21 -17.55
CA ARG A 163 -17.35 9.57 -18.79
C ARG A 163 -16.80 8.14 -18.88
N LEU A 164 -17.70 7.17 -18.98
CA LEU A 164 -17.38 5.75 -19.18
C LEU A 164 -17.00 5.46 -20.64
N ASP A 165 -16.34 4.33 -20.88
CA ASP A 165 -16.03 3.82 -22.22
C ASP A 165 -17.27 3.47 -23.05
N THR A 166 -18.40 3.20 -22.39
CA THR A 166 -19.72 3.01 -23.00
C THR A 166 -20.34 4.29 -23.57
N GLY A 167 -19.80 5.47 -23.21
CA GLY A 167 -20.33 6.78 -23.56
C GLY A 167 -21.29 7.38 -22.52
N GLU A 168 -21.68 6.60 -21.51
CA GLU A 168 -22.43 7.12 -20.35
C GLU A 168 -21.59 8.14 -19.57
N THR A 169 -22.25 9.16 -19.03
CA THR A 169 -21.62 10.17 -18.17
C THR A 169 -22.31 10.22 -16.83
N LEU A 170 -21.54 9.95 -15.78
CA LEU A 170 -21.95 10.05 -14.38
C LEU A 170 -21.51 11.41 -13.82
N HIS A 171 -22.14 11.82 -12.72
CA HIS A 171 -21.83 13.07 -12.05
C HIS A 171 -21.65 12.84 -10.55
N ALA A 172 -20.65 13.50 -9.95
CA ALA A 172 -20.38 13.45 -8.52
C ALA A 172 -19.83 14.79 -8.01
N ASP A 173 -20.08 15.11 -6.73
CA ASP A 173 -19.51 16.30 -6.09
C ASP A 173 -17.98 16.27 -6.07
N ARG A 174 -17.39 15.07 -5.95
CA ARG A 174 -15.94 14.84 -5.92
C ARG A 174 -15.60 13.57 -6.69
N VAL A 175 -14.50 13.64 -7.43
CA VAL A 175 -13.94 12.50 -8.18
C VAL A 175 -12.56 12.17 -7.62
N ILE A 176 -12.37 10.92 -7.20
CA ILE A 176 -11.08 10.40 -6.74
C ILE A 176 -10.59 9.38 -7.77
N VAL A 177 -9.37 9.60 -8.28
CA VAL A 177 -8.75 8.68 -9.25
C VAL A 177 -7.67 7.87 -8.56
N SER A 178 -7.87 6.55 -8.47
CA SER A 178 -6.89 5.60 -7.90
C SER A 178 -6.69 4.39 -8.82
N SER A 179 -6.45 4.62 -10.11
CA SER A 179 -6.46 3.60 -11.18
C SER A 179 -5.25 2.63 -11.17
N GLY A 180 -4.31 2.78 -10.24
CA GLY A 180 -3.12 1.92 -10.16
C GLY A 180 -2.29 1.99 -11.45
N ALA A 181 -2.04 0.83 -12.05
CA ALA A 181 -1.26 0.72 -13.29
C ALA A 181 -2.06 1.01 -14.57
N TRP A 182 -3.39 1.13 -14.47
CA TRP A 182 -4.23 1.44 -15.63
C TRP A 182 -3.96 2.87 -16.13
N PRO A 183 -4.16 3.12 -17.44
CA PRO A 183 -4.13 4.47 -17.99
C PRO A 183 -5.05 5.38 -17.17
N TRP A 184 -4.60 6.61 -16.94
CA TRP A 184 -5.48 7.59 -16.30
C TRP A 184 -6.48 8.10 -17.33
N PRO A 185 -7.75 8.32 -16.94
CA PRO A 185 -8.74 8.89 -17.82
C PRO A 185 -8.29 10.25 -18.39
N ASP A 186 -8.75 10.55 -19.60
CA ASP A 186 -8.55 11.89 -20.19
C ASP A 186 -9.05 12.97 -19.23
N GLY A 187 -8.34 14.09 -19.13
CA GLY A 187 -8.70 15.19 -18.22
C GLY A 187 -8.26 14.98 -16.76
N SER A 188 -7.65 13.85 -16.43
CA SER A 188 -7.02 13.68 -15.10
C SER A 188 -5.87 14.68 -14.88
N PRO A 189 -5.62 15.12 -13.63
CA PRO A 189 -4.53 16.05 -13.33
C PRO A 189 -3.19 15.54 -13.86
N ARG A 190 -2.48 16.41 -14.59
CA ARG A 190 -1.12 16.12 -15.07
C ARG A 190 -0.13 16.33 -13.95
N ALA A 191 0.11 15.29 -13.16
CA ALA A 191 1.21 15.26 -12.20
C ALA A 191 2.40 14.49 -12.79
N SER A 192 3.62 14.95 -12.51
CA SER A 192 4.84 14.18 -12.80
C SER A 192 4.77 12.85 -12.05
N ARG A 193 4.98 11.75 -12.77
CA ARG A 193 4.96 10.40 -12.20
C ARG A 193 6.39 9.88 -12.14
N MET A 194 7.00 9.96 -10.98
CA MET A 194 8.23 9.22 -10.69
C MET A 194 7.87 8.07 -9.75
N PRO A 195 7.98 6.80 -10.21
CA PRO A 195 7.90 5.67 -9.30
C PRO A 195 8.92 5.86 -8.18
N SER A 196 8.50 5.64 -6.93
CA SER A 196 9.44 5.61 -5.81
C SER A 196 10.40 4.44 -6.02
N ARG A 197 11.63 4.73 -6.42
CA ARG A 197 12.70 3.75 -6.47
C ARG A 197 13.46 3.78 -5.15
N GLN A 198 13.49 2.65 -4.46
CA GLN A 198 14.29 2.45 -3.26
C GLN A 198 15.55 1.69 -3.68
N THR A 199 16.46 2.38 -4.36
CA THR A 199 17.75 1.81 -4.77
C THR A 199 18.82 2.25 -3.77
N ALA A 200 19.64 1.29 -3.34
CA ALA A 200 20.89 1.54 -2.65
C ALA A 200 21.95 2.12 -3.61
#